data_AF-A0A1F3V177-F1
#
_entry.id   AF-A0A1F3V177-F1
#
_cell.length_a   1.000
_cell.length_b   1.000
_cell.length_c   1.000
_cell.angle_alpha   90.00
_cell.angle_beta   90.00
_cell.angle_gamma   90.00
#
_symmetry.space_group_name_H-M   'P 1'
#
loop_
_entity.id
_entity.type
_entity.pdbx_description
1 polymer ?
#
loop_
_entity_poly.entity_id
_entity_poly.type
_entity_poly.pdbx_seq_one_letter_code
_entity_poly.pdbx_strand_id
1 'polypeptide(L)'
;MSNVHEKVVLPFKKYIQKQMASYQIGVPLIIATLIALLVGTTVFVQYANSNKTFIESIAPHVATLLETQDRPEIQRFLQAVSAKRGAAIEVISKTDEIIASSFDFGRIGNPFEGNLKELPLLDLKIN
;
A
#
# COMPACT_ATOMS: atom_id res chain seq x y z
N MET A 1 47.70 18.86 -41.92
CA MET A 1 48.18 19.92 -41.02
C MET A 1 47.10 20.16 -39.97
N SER A 2 47.53 20.20 -38.71
CA SER A 2 46.72 20.00 -37.50
C SER A 2 45.71 21.13 -37.24
N ASN A 3 44.46 20.77 -36.89
CA ASN A 3 43.46 21.70 -36.38
C ASN A 3 43.90 22.21 -35.00
N VAL A 4 44.40 23.44 -34.94
CA VAL A 4 44.77 24.10 -33.69
C VAL A 4 43.48 24.51 -32.98
N HIS A 5 43.14 23.77 -31.91
CA HIS A 5 42.07 24.15 -30.99
C HIS A 5 42.40 25.52 -30.36
N GLU A 6 41.64 26.54 -30.75
CA GLU A 6 41.69 27.87 -30.15
C GLU A 6 41.36 27.76 -28.65
N LYS A 7 42.36 28.03 -27.79
CA LYS A 7 42.18 27.98 -26.34
C LYS A 7 41.43 29.23 -25.90
N VAL A 8 40.11 29.11 -25.73
CA VAL A 8 39.25 30.17 -25.18
C VAL A 8 39.68 30.47 -23.74
N VAL A 9 40.28 31.65 -23.52
CA VAL A 9 40.69 32.13 -22.20
C VAL A 9 39.45 32.61 -21.44
N LEU A 10 39.00 31.83 -20.46
CA LEU A 10 37.87 32.18 -19.61
C LEU A 10 38.36 32.81 -18.29
N PRO A 11 37.68 33.84 -17.75
CA PRO A 11 37.95 34.33 -16.40
C PRO A 11 37.81 33.21 -15.37
N PHE A 12 38.72 33.14 -14.40
CA PHE A 12 38.75 32.10 -13.36
C PHE A 12 37.38 31.88 -12.70
N LYS A 13 36.65 32.97 -12.41
CA LYS A 13 35.28 32.91 -11.88
C LYS A 13 34.31 32.14 -12.78
N LYS A 14 34.33 32.38 -14.10
CA LYS A 14 33.46 31.69 -15.06
C LYS A 14 33.86 30.23 -15.22
N TYR A 15 35.15 29.91 -15.13
CA TYR A 15 35.65 28.54 -15.16
C TYR A 15 35.15 27.74 -13.94
N ILE A 16 35.33 28.28 -12.73
CA ILE A 16 34.86 27.64 -11.49
C ILE A 16 33.34 27.52 -11.48
N GLN A 17 32.62 28.56 -11.88
CA GLN A 17 31.15 28.54 -11.92
C GLN A 17 30.62 27.49 -12.89
N LYS A 18 31.23 27.37 -14.09
CA LYS A 18 30.86 26.33 -15.05
C LYS A 18 31.12 24.92 -14.50
N GLN A 19 32.23 24.73 -13.77
CA GLN A 19 32.57 23.45 -13.17
C GLN A 19 31.67 23.10 -11.98
N MET A 20 31.26 24.09 -11.17
CA MET A 20 30.40 23.89 -10.00
C MET A 20 28.91 23.80 -10.33
N ALA A 21 28.45 24.32 -11.47
CA ALA A 21 27.04 24.29 -11.87
C ALA A 21 26.47 22.85 -11.91
N SER A 22 27.24 21.88 -12.40
CA SER A 22 26.84 20.47 -12.42
C SER A 22 26.63 19.90 -11.01
N TYR A 23 27.46 20.30 -10.04
CA TYR A 23 27.31 19.88 -8.64
C TYR A 23 26.13 20.55 -7.95
N GLN A 24 25.87 21.84 -8.25
CA GLN A 24 24.75 22.59 -7.68
C GLN A 24 23.38 22.00 -8.05
N ILE A 25 23.28 21.28 -9.17
CA ILE A 25 22.04 20.62 -9.61
C ILE A 25 22.05 19.15 -9.23
N GLY A 26 23.17 18.46 -9.45
CA GLY A 26 23.27 17.02 -9.21
C GLY A 26 23.15 16.65 -7.73
N VAL A 27 23.80 17.40 -6.84
CA VAL A 27 23.81 17.10 -5.40
C VAL A 27 22.41 17.20 -4.79
N PRO A 28 21.64 18.30 -4.97
CA PRO A 28 20.28 18.38 -4.44
C PRO A 28 19.35 17.32 -5.01
N LEU A 29 19.48 16.99 -6.29
CA LEU A 29 18.65 15.96 -6.93
C LEU A 29 18.90 14.58 -6.30
N ILE A 30 20.17 14.21 -6.09
CA ILE A 30 20.54 12.94 -5.45
C ILE A 30 20.01 12.90 -4.02
N ILE A 31 20.22 13.97 -3.25
CA ILE A 31 19.76 14.05 -1.85
C ILE A 31 18.24 13.94 -1.78
N ALA A 32 17.51 14.68 -2.63
CA ALA A 32 16.06 14.62 -2.69
C ALA A 32 15.56 13.20 -3.02
N THR A 33 16.22 12.53 -3.97
CA THR A 33 15.88 11.14 -4.36
C THR A 33 16.09 10.17 -3.19
N LEU A 34 17.21 10.29 -2.47
CA LEU A 34 17.51 9.44 -1.31
C LEU A 34 16.50 9.66 -0.18
N ILE A 35 16.17 10.91 0.12
CA ILE A 35 15.16 11.24 1.13
C ILE A 35 13.79 10.72 0.73
N ALA A 36 13.38 10.90 -0.53
CA ALA A 36 12.11 10.40 -1.04
C ALA A 36 12.01 8.88 -0.90
N LEU A 37 13.10 8.16 -1.17
CA LEU A 37 13.14 6.70 -1.04
C LEU A 37 13.04 6.26 0.42
N LEU A 38 13.75 6.93 1.34
CA LEU A 38 13.67 6.67 2.77
C LEU A 38 12.28 6.96 3.34
N VAL A 39 11.70 8.12 3.01
CA VAL A 39 10.36 8.49 3.48
C VAL A 39 9.31 7.57 2.89
N GLY A 40 9.39 7.28 1.59
CA GLY A 40 8.46 6.39 0.90
C GLY A 40 8.45 4.99 1.51
N THR A 41 9.63 4.41 1.76
CA THR A 41 9.73 3.09 2.42
C THR A 41 9.20 3.11 3.85
N THR A 42 9.50 4.16 4.62
CA THR A 42 9.00 4.30 6.00
C THR A 42 7.48 4.37 6.06
N VAL A 43 6.88 5.22 5.21
CA VAL A 43 5.42 5.37 5.12
C VAL A 43 4.79 4.06 4.66
N PHE A 44 5.39 3.38 3.69
CA PHE A 44 4.90 2.09 3.21
C PHE A 44 4.90 1.02 4.32
N VAL A 45 6.02 0.86 5.04
CA VAL A 45 6.13 -0.08 6.16
C VAL A 45 5.14 0.26 7.27
N GLN A 46 4.98 1.55 7.58
CA GLN A 46 4.02 1.99 8.58
C GLN A 46 2.57 1.68 8.18
N TYR A 47 2.21 1.90 6.91
CA TYR A 47 0.90 1.55 6.40
C TYR A 47 0.66 0.03 6.43
N ALA A 48 1.65 -0.75 6.03
CA ALA A 48 1.60 -2.22 6.08
C ALA A 48 1.41 -2.72 7.53
N ASN A 49 2.19 -2.20 8.48
CA ASN A 49 2.08 -2.55 9.89
C ASN A 49 0.73 -2.12 10.48
N SER A 50 0.25 -0.92 10.14
CA SER A 50 -1.07 -0.45 10.60
C SER A 50 -2.21 -1.36 10.13
N ASN A 51 -2.16 -1.82 8.88
CA ASN A 51 -3.15 -2.76 8.35
C ASN A 51 -3.04 -4.13 9.01
N LYS A 52 -1.81 -4.62 9.25
CA LYS A 52 -1.58 -5.88 9.98
C LYS A 52 -2.17 -5.81 11.39
N THR A 53 -1.79 -4.81 12.19
CA THR A 53 -2.29 -4.63 13.55
C THR A 53 -3.80 -4.45 13.58
N PHE A 54 -4.38 -3.77 12.59
CA PHE A 54 -5.83 -3.67 12.46
C PHE A 54 -6.47 -5.05 12.28
N ILE A 55 -6.01 -5.85 11.32
CA ILE A 55 -6.54 -7.21 11.07
C ILE A 55 -6.42 -8.07 12.34
N GLU A 56 -5.25 -8.05 12.99
CA GLU A 56 -5.01 -8.79 14.23
C GLU A 56 -5.94 -8.34 15.36
N SER A 57 -6.26 -7.04 15.45
CA SER A 57 -7.16 -6.51 16.48
C SER A 57 -8.62 -6.88 16.27
N ILE A 58 -9.06 -7.05 15.02
CA ILE A 58 -10.46 -7.38 14.70
C ILE A 58 -10.69 -8.88 14.57
N ALA A 59 -9.65 -9.67 14.27
CA ALA A 59 -9.77 -11.09 14.01
C ALA A 59 -10.48 -11.87 15.14
N PRO A 60 -10.18 -11.66 16.44
CA PRO A 60 -10.90 -12.34 17.52
C PRO A 60 -12.39 -12.00 17.54
N HIS A 61 -12.72 -10.73 17.34
CA HIS A 61 -14.12 -10.28 17.33
C HIS A 61 -14.90 -10.86 16.16
N VAL A 62 -14.29 -10.85 14.96
CA VAL A 62 -14.87 -11.49 13.77
C VAL A 62 -15.04 -12.99 13.96
N ALA A 63 -14.07 -13.67 14.55
CA ALA A 63 -14.16 -15.10 14.84
C ALA A 63 -15.34 -15.41 15.77
N THR A 64 -15.52 -14.64 16.84
CA THR A 64 -16.68 -14.80 17.74
C THR A 64 -18.00 -14.56 17.01
N LEU A 65 -18.11 -13.49 16.21
CA LEU A 65 -19.34 -13.20 15.46
C LEU A 65 -19.69 -14.32 14.47
N LEU A 66 -18.68 -14.90 13.83
CA LEU A 66 -18.86 -16.02 12.91
C LEU A 66 -19.25 -17.31 13.64
N GLU A 67 -18.67 -17.55 14.82
CA GLU A 67 -18.98 -18.71 15.68
C GLU A 67 -20.40 -18.63 16.25
N THR A 68 -20.84 -17.46 16.71
CA THR A 68 -22.21 -17.26 17.23
C THR A 68 -23.26 -17.19 16.12
N GLN A 69 -22.85 -17.18 14.85
CA GLN A 69 -23.70 -17.04 13.67
C GLN A 69 -24.65 -15.83 13.74
N ASP A 70 -24.23 -14.75 14.40
CA ASP A 70 -25.02 -13.52 14.53
C ASP A 70 -24.97 -12.72 13.22
N ARG A 71 -25.78 -13.13 12.25
CA ARG A 71 -25.81 -12.53 10.90
C ARG A 71 -26.07 -11.01 10.91
N PRO A 72 -27.05 -10.48 11.69
CA PRO A 72 -27.25 -9.03 11.80
C PRO A 72 -26.02 -8.28 12.32
N GLU A 73 -25.31 -8.84 13.30
CA GLU A 73 -24.14 -8.18 13.88
C GLU A 73 -22.90 -8.26 12.97
N ILE A 74 -22.68 -9.40 12.30
CA ILE A 74 -21.68 -9.54 11.23
C ILE A 74 -21.91 -8.45 10.17
N GLN A 75 -23.16 -8.27 9.74
CA GLN A 75 -23.50 -7.28 8.72
C GLN A 75 -23.19 -5.84 9.16
N ARG A 76 -23.57 -5.47 10.40
CA ARG A 76 -23.25 -4.15 10.98
C ARG A 76 -21.75 -3.93 11.09
N PHE A 77 -21.03 -4.95 11.55
CA PHE A 77 -19.58 -4.90 11.65
C PHE A 77 -18.93 -4.67 10.28
N LEU A 78 -19.31 -5.45 9.26
CA LEU A 78 -18.79 -5.33 7.91
C LEU A 78 -19.07 -3.95 7.30
N GLN A 79 -20.27 -3.40 7.50
CA GLN A 79 -20.60 -2.04 7.07
C GLN A 79 -19.73 -0.98 7.76
N ALA A 80 -19.54 -1.09 9.08
CA ALA A 80 -18.71 -0.16 9.83
C ALA A 80 -17.24 -0.19 9.39
N VAL A 81 -16.70 -1.39 9.09
CA VAL A 81 -15.34 -1.55 8.57
C VAL A 81 -15.23 -1.02 7.14
N SER A 82 -16.19 -1.37 6.28
CA SER A 82 -16.24 -0.91 4.88
C SER A 82 -16.29 0.61 4.77
N ALA A 83 -17.15 1.27 5.55
CA ALA A 83 -17.25 2.73 5.59
C ALA A 83 -15.93 3.40 6.02
N LYS A 84 -15.19 2.80 6.95
CA LYS A 84 -13.89 3.34 7.40
C LYS A 84 -12.74 3.07 6.43
N ARG A 85 -12.80 2.00 5.64
CA ARG A 85 -11.69 1.54 4.79
C ARG A 85 -11.90 1.79 3.30
N GLY A 86 -13.12 2.15 2.88
CA GLY A 86 -13.46 2.37 1.47
C GLY A 86 -13.38 1.09 0.63
N ALA A 87 -13.54 -0.08 1.26
CA ALA A 87 -13.45 -1.39 0.61
C ALA A 87 -14.77 -2.15 0.78
N ALA A 88 -15.23 -2.81 -0.27
CA ALA A 88 -16.34 -3.76 -0.19
C ALA A 88 -15.81 -5.09 0.39
N ILE A 89 -16.44 -5.55 1.46
CA ILE A 89 -16.09 -6.75 2.20
C ILE A 89 -17.30 -7.70 2.20
N GLU A 90 -17.04 -8.97 1.90
CA GLU A 90 -18.03 -10.05 1.93
C GLU A 90 -17.50 -11.20 2.78
N VAL A 91 -18.40 -11.90 3.46
CA VAL A 91 -18.08 -13.13 4.21
C VAL A 91 -18.60 -14.30 3.39
N ILE A 92 -17.68 -15.19 3.03
CA ILE A 92 -17.93 -16.34 2.16
C ILE A 92 -17.94 -17.60 3.04
N SER A 93 -18.92 -18.46 2.83
CA SER A 93 -19.02 -19.76 3.50
C SER A 93 -18.00 -20.77 2.93
N LYS A 94 -17.87 -21.94 3.58
CA LYS A 94 -17.08 -23.05 3.03
C LYS A 94 -17.63 -23.63 1.72
N THR A 95 -18.87 -23.27 1.35
CA THR A 95 -19.55 -23.73 0.13
C THR A 95 -19.63 -22.62 -0.93
N ASP A 96 -18.73 -21.63 -0.85
CA ASP A 96 -18.65 -20.47 -1.75
C ASP A 96 -19.93 -19.61 -1.80
N GLU A 97 -20.76 -19.66 -0.74
CA GLU A 97 -21.97 -18.84 -0.63
C GLU A 97 -21.69 -17.56 0.15
N ILE A 98 -22.22 -16.43 -0.31
CA ILE A 98 -22.11 -15.15 0.40
C ILE A 98 -23.06 -15.14 1.60
N ILE A 99 -22.52 -15.11 2.82
CA ILE A 99 -23.32 -15.12 4.06
C ILE A 99 -23.67 -13.70 4.52
N ALA A 100 -22.77 -12.74 4.25
CA ALA A 100 -22.92 -11.32 4.57
C ALA A 100 -22.12 -10.46 3.57
N SER A 101 -22.62 -9.25 3.27
CA SER A 101 -21.98 -8.33 2.33
C SER A 101 -22.15 -6.89 2.81
N SER A 102 -21.04 -6.16 2.97
CA SER A 102 -21.06 -4.76 3.41
C SER A 102 -21.68 -3.79 2.39
N PHE A 103 -21.81 -4.19 1.13
CA PHE A 103 -22.21 -3.32 0.03
C PHE A 103 -23.63 -3.58 -0.48
N ASP A 104 -24.02 -4.84 -0.64
CA ASP A 104 -25.32 -5.20 -1.21
C ASP A 104 -25.93 -6.44 -0.54
N PHE A 105 -27.10 -6.24 0.07
CA PHE A 105 -27.87 -7.30 0.71
C PHE A 105 -28.41 -8.32 -0.29
N GLY A 106 -28.65 -7.94 -1.55
CA GLY A 106 -29.14 -8.83 -2.61
C GLY A 106 -28.13 -9.89 -3.04
N ARG A 107 -26.86 -9.76 -2.61
CA ARG A 107 -25.80 -10.75 -2.85
C ARG A 107 -25.82 -11.90 -1.84
N ILE A 108 -26.46 -11.72 -0.69
CA ILE A 108 -26.52 -12.74 0.35
C ILE A 108 -27.30 -13.96 -0.17
N GLY A 109 -26.72 -15.14 -0.06
CA GLY A 109 -27.29 -16.40 -0.57
C GLY A 109 -26.91 -16.73 -2.02
N ASN A 110 -26.22 -15.83 -2.72
CA ASN A 110 -25.68 -16.12 -4.05
C ASN A 110 -24.27 -16.72 -3.94
N PRO A 111 -23.86 -17.54 -4.93
CA PRO A 111 -22.48 -17.99 -5.03
C PRO A 111 -21.54 -16.80 -5.26
N PHE A 112 -20.36 -16.85 -4.66
CA PHE A 112 -19.34 -15.83 -4.84
C PHE A 112 -18.63 -16.02 -6.19
N GLU A 113 -18.93 -15.15 -7.16
CA GLU A 113 -18.36 -15.21 -8.52
C GLU A 113 -17.02 -14.44 -8.67
N GLY A 114 -16.36 -14.12 -7.56
CA GLY A 114 -15.11 -13.34 -7.59
C GLY A 114 -13.90 -14.20 -7.93
N ASN A 115 -13.05 -13.71 -8.84
CA ASN A 115 -11.76 -14.31 -9.15
C ASN A 115 -10.77 -13.98 -8.02
N LEU A 116 -10.80 -14.76 -6.94
CA LEU A 116 -9.76 -14.72 -5.92
C LEU A 116 -8.47 -15.21 -6.59
N LYS A 117 -7.59 -14.29 -6.98
CA LYS A 117 -6.18 -14.65 -6.96
C LYS A 117 -5.90 -15.01 -5.52
N GLU A 118 -5.83 -16.31 -5.24
CA GLU A 118 -5.37 -16.84 -3.97
C GLU A 118 -3.98 -16.23 -3.72
N LEU A 119 -3.94 -15.10 -3.03
CA LEU A 119 -2.74 -14.66 -2.38
C LEU A 119 -2.52 -15.75 -1.34
N PRO A 120 -1.40 -16.50 -1.39
CA PRO A 120 -1.10 -17.52 -0.41
C PRO A 120 -1.20 -16.80 0.94
N LEU A 121 -2.31 -17.07 1.63
CA LEU A 121 -2.61 -16.50 2.92
C LEU A 121 -1.37 -16.74 3.76
N LEU A 122 -0.88 -15.64 4.35
CA LEU A 122 0.12 -15.69 5.39
C LEU A 122 -0.09 -16.97 6.20
N ASP A 123 0.87 -17.88 6.07
CA ASP A 123 1.16 -18.96 6.99
C ASP A 123 1.43 -18.29 8.35
N LEU A 124 0.35 -17.79 8.98
CA LEU A 124 0.29 -17.46 10.39
C LEU A 124 0.29 -18.81 11.08
N LYS A 125 1.49 -19.38 11.10
CA LYS A 125 1.94 -20.41 11.99
C LYS A 125 1.82 -19.83 13.40
N ILE A 126 0.61 -19.88 13.95
CA ILE A 126 0.38 -19.68 15.38
C ILE A 126 1.08 -20.86 16.05
N ASN A 127 2.25 -20.58 16.61
CA ASN A 127 2.98 -21.47 17.50
C ASN A 127 2.67 -21.09 18.94
#